data_AF-A0A059FGL8-F1
#
_entry.id   AF-A0A059FGL8-F1
#
_cell.length_a   1.000
_cell.length_b   1.000
_cell.length_c   1.000
_cell.angle_alpha   90.00
_cell.angle_beta   90.00
_cell.angle_gamma   90.00
#
_symmetry.space_group_name_H-M   'P 1'
#
loop_
_entity.id
_entity.type
_entity.pdbx_description
1 polymer ?
#
loop_
_entity_poly.entity_id
_entity_poly.type
_entity_poly.pdbx_seq_one_letter_code
_entity_poly.pdbx_strand_id
1 'polypeptide(L)'
;MKGHKFDIAIVDLGLPDGSGIDIISALSASRPETTIVVATVMGDDASVIAALSQGAQGYLLKDSPIDVFVRQLNLIEQGLPALSPSIARRIVEHFRKTAIIHDEGSDLTPRERDVLGLIGRGLRNADTANALGLSESTVASHIKSIYAKLGISSRAEAALQAARMGLTQS
;
A
#
# COMPACT_ATOMS: atom_id res chain seq x y z
N MET A 1 -5.49 6.03 -30.11
CA MET A 1 -6.80 5.36 -29.88
C MET A 1 -7.97 6.37 -29.77
N LYS A 2 -8.14 7.34 -30.68
CA LYS A 2 -9.27 8.29 -30.59
C LYS A 2 -10.50 7.74 -31.32
N GLY A 3 -11.66 7.69 -30.66
CA GLY A 3 -12.96 7.45 -31.28
C GLY A 3 -13.79 6.27 -30.74
N HIS A 4 -13.18 5.28 -30.08
CA HIS A 4 -13.91 4.11 -29.55
C HIS A 4 -13.93 4.12 -28.02
N LYS A 5 -15.14 4.03 -27.46
CA LYS A 5 -15.39 3.75 -26.04
C LYS A 5 -15.24 2.24 -25.84
N PHE A 6 -14.42 1.84 -24.88
CA PHE A 6 -14.23 0.44 -24.51
C PHE A 6 -14.73 0.28 -23.09
N ASP A 7 -15.66 -0.65 -22.88
CA ASP A 7 -16.13 -0.97 -21.54
C ASP A 7 -15.08 -1.83 -20.82
N ILE A 8 -14.43 -2.75 -21.55
CA ILE A 8 -13.34 -3.60 -21.06
C ILE A 8 -12.16 -3.56 -22.03
N ALA A 9 -10.95 -3.43 -21.49
CA ALA A 9 -9.70 -3.60 -22.21
C ALA A 9 -8.96 -4.83 -21.70
N ILE A 10 -8.81 -5.86 -22.54
CA ILE A 10 -8.01 -7.05 -22.24
C ILE A 10 -6.59 -6.81 -22.77
N VAL A 11 -5.62 -6.73 -21.87
CA VAL A 11 -4.23 -6.36 -22.18
C VAL A 11 -3.30 -7.54 -21.91
N ASP A 12 -2.48 -7.91 -22.89
CA ASP A 12 -1.35 -8.81 -22.65
C ASP A 12 -0.14 -8.00 -22.18
N LEU A 13 0.64 -8.56 -21.25
CA LEU A 13 1.90 -7.98 -20.82
C LEU A 13 3.05 -8.30 -21.78
N GLY A 14 3.00 -9.48 -22.42
CA GLY A 14 4.04 -9.99 -23.31
C GLY A 14 3.93 -9.48 -24.74
N LEU A 15 3.77 -8.17 -24.93
CA LEU A 15 3.67 -7.59 -26.27
C LEU A 15 5.05 -7.60 -26.96
N PRO A 16 5.15 -8.01 -28.23
CA PRO A 16 6.42 -8.08 -28.95
C PRO A 16 6.99 -6.69 -29.32
N ASP A 17 6.15 -5.66 -29.33
CA ASP A 17 6.42 -4.31 -29.80
C ASP A 17 6.33 -3.23 -28.70
N GLY A 18 6.13 -3.62 -27.43
CA GLY A 18 6.00 -2.67 -26.34
C GLY A 18 5.73 -3.29 -24.97
N SER A 19 5.39 -2.44 -24.01
CA SER A 19 5.08 -2.83 -22.64
C SER A 19 3.57 -2.77 -22.40
N GLY A 20 2.96 -3.91 -22.08
CA GLY A 20 1.54 -3.92 -21.67
C GLY A 20 1.29 -3.06 -20.42
N ILE A 21 2.30 -2.88 -19.57
CA ILE A 21 2.23 -2.00 -18.39
C ILE A 21 2.03 -0.53 -18.81
N ASP A 22 2.73 -0.09 -19.86
CA ASP A 22 2.62 1.29 -20.35
C ASP A 22 1.23 1.54 -20.94
N ILE A 23 0.66 0.53 -21.61
CA ILE A 23 -0.72 0.57 -22.11
C ILE A 23 -1.72 0.69 -20.96
N ILE A 24 -1.55 -0.10 -19.90
CA ILE A 24 -2.40 -0.04 -18.70
C ILE A 24 -2.33 1.36 -18.08
N SER A 25 -1.12 1.90 -17.89
CA SER A 25 -0.92 3.24 -17.33
C SER A 25 -1.60 4.32 -18.19
N ALA A 26 -1.42 4.27 -19.51
CA ALA A 26 -2.04 5.21 -20.44
C ALA A 26 -3.57 5.11 -20.47
N LEU A 27 -4.13 3.89 -20.43
CA LEU A 27 -5.58 3.68 -20.39
C LEU A 27 -6.17 4.16 -19.06
N SER A 28 -5.52 3.84 -17.94
CA SER A 28 -5.92 4.26 -16.60
C SER A 28 -5.99 5.80 -16.48
N ALA A 29 -5.01 6.50 -17.05
CA ALA A 29 -4.97 7.96 -17.04
C ALA A 29 -5.96 8.62 -18.01
N SER A 30 -6.20 8.02 -19.18
CA SER A 30 -7.00 8.64 -20.24
C SER A 30 -8.47 8.21 -20.28
N ARG A 31 -8.80 7.07 -19.65
CA ARG A 31 -10.11 6.41 -19.67
C ARG A 31 -10.39 5.67 -18.35
N PRO A 32 -10.62 6.39 -17.25
CA PRO A 32 -10.90 5.79 -15.96
C PRO A 32 -12.18 4.92 -15.95
N GLU A 33 -13.08 5.10 -16.91
CA GLU A 33 -14.30 4.31 -17.08
C GLU A 33 -14.07 2.93 -17.73
N THR A 34 -12.91 2.70 -18.36
CA THR A 34 -12.59 1.41 -18.99
C THR A 34 -12.06 0.44 -17.93
N THR A 35 -12.68 -0.72 -17.80
CA THR A 35 -12.17 -1.78 -16.93
C THR A 35 -10.99 -2.48 -17.59
N ILE A 36 -9.80 -2.35 -17.00
CA ILE A 36 -8.56 -2.90 -17.55
C ILE A 36 -8.29 -4.27 -16.93
N VAL A 37 -8.17 -5.29 -17.77
CA VAL A 37 -7.96 -6.68 -17.36
C VAL A 37 -6.69 -7.18 -18.02
N VAL A 38 -5.76 -7.71 -17.23
CA VAL A 38 -4.58 -8.37 -17.78
C VAL A 38 -4.93 -9.80 -18.14
N ALA A 39 -4.54 -10.26 -19.33
CA ALA A 39 -4.57 -11.66 -19.72
C ALA A 39 -3.19 -12.08 -20.20
N THR A 40 -2.50 -12.96 -19.48
CA THR A 40 -1.16 -13.43 -19.86
C THR A 40 -0.94 -14.90 -19.52
N VAL A 41 0.08 -15.52 -20.11
CA VAL A 41 0.35 -16.96 -19.97
C VAL A 41 0.90 -17.28 -18.56
N MET A 42 1.76 -16.42 -18.02
CA MET A 42 2.11 -16.29 -16.59
C MET A 42 3.15 -15.17 -16.49
N GLY A 43 2.90 -14.11 -15.70
CA GLY A 43 3.91 -13.07 -15.42
C GLY A 43 4.71 -13.39 -14.15
N ASP A 44 5.90 -12.84 -13.98
CA ASP A 44 6.63 -12.88 -12.69
C ASP A 44 5.95 -12.01 -11.62
N ASP A 45 6.38 -12.11 -10.36
CA ASP A 45 5.68 -11.46 -9.24
C ASP A 45 5.70 -9.94 -9.41
N ALA A 46 6.82 -9.40 -9.91
CA ALA A 46 7.00 -7.98 -10.14
C ALA A 46 6.03 -7.45 -11.20
N SER A 47 5.82 -8.20 -12.28
CA SER A 47 4.94 -7.83 -13.39
C SER A 47 3.47 -7.82 -12.96
N VAL A 48 3.05 -8.79 -12.15
CA VAL A 48 1.69 -8.84 -11.59
C VAL A 48 1.43 -7.61 -10.72
N ILE A 49 2.35 -7.32 -9.79
CA ILE A 49 2.22 -6.18 -8.89
C ILE A 49 2.28 -4.86 -9.64
N ALA A 50 3.18 -4.71 -10.61
CA ALA A 50 3.30 -3.51 -11.43
C ALA A 50 2.01 -3.24 -12.22
N ALA A 51 1.45 -4.24 -12.88
CA ALA A 51 0.21 -4.09 -13.65
C ALA A 51 -0.98 -3.65 -12.76
N LEU A 52 -1.15 -4.28 -11.60
CA LEU A 52 -2.20 -3.91 -10.64
C LEU A 52 -1.98 -2.50 -10.07
N SER A 53 -0.74 -2.16 -9.75
CA SER A 53 -0.38 -0.82 -9.23
C SER A 53 -0.59 0.30 -10.25
N GLN A 54 -0.57 -0.02 -11.55
CA GLN A 54 -0.88 0.92 -12.64
C GLN A 54 -2.39 1.02 -12.95
N GLY A 55 -3.24 0.29 -12.23
CA GLY A 55 -4.71 0.39 -12.35
C GLY A 55 -5.38 -0.76 -13.09
N ALA A 56 -4.69 -1.89 -13.31
CA ALA A 56 -5.39 -3.10 -13.72
C ALA A 56 -6.37 -3.57 -12.64
N GLN A 57 -7.59 -3.89 -13.03
CA GLN A 57 -8.70 -4.28 -12.15
C GLN A 57 -8.95 -5.79 -12.15
N GLY A 58 -8.31 -6.53 -13.07
CA GLY A 58 -8.39 -7.98 -13.15
C GLY A 58 -7.10 -8.58 -13.71
N TYR A 59 -6.87 -9.85 -13.39
CA TYR A 59 -5.72 -10.61 -13.86
C TYR A 59 -6.12 -12.06 -14.13
N LEU A 60 -6.13 -12.42 -15.40
CA LEU A 60 -6.55 -13.71 -15.94
C LEU A 60 -5.34 -14.45 -16.53
N LEU A 61 -5.37 -15.78 -16.42
CA LEU A 61 -4.36 -16.62 -17.04
C LEU A 61 -4.88 -17.18 -18.37
N LYS A 62 -4.08 -17.02 -19.43
CA LYS A 62 -4.43 -17.47 -20.79
C LYS A 62 -4.51 -18.98 -20.94
N ASP A 63 -3.89 -19.73 -20.03
CA ASP A 63 -3.89 -21.20 -20.00
C ASP A 63 -5.11 -21.79 -19.25
N SER A 64 -5.96 -20.93 -18.69
CA SER A 64 -7.16 -21.38 -17.99
C SER A 64 -8.16 -22.01 -18.96
N PRO A 65 -8.91 -23.05 -18.53
CA PRO A 65 -10.02 -23.58 -19.30
C PRO A 65 -10.98 -22.48 -19.76
N ILE A 66 -11.49 -22.59 -20.98
CA ILE A 66 -12.29 -21.52 -21.63
C ILE A 66 -13.53 -21.14 -20.82
N ASP A 67 -14.18 -22.11 -20.18
CA ASP A 67 -15.34 -21.93 -19.32
C ASP A 67 -14.99 -21.14 -18.06
N VAL A 68 -13.81 -21.38 -17.49
CA VAL A 68 -13.28 -20.61 -16.36
C VAL A 68 -12.98 -19.17 -16.78
N PHE A 69 -12.34 -18.99 -17.93
CA PHE A 69 -11.99 -17.68 -18.47
C PHE A 69 -13.24 -16.83 -18.75
N VAL A 70 -14.25 -17.40 -19.40
CA VAL A 70 -15.53 -16.72 -19.67
C VAL A 70 -16.25 -16.37 -18.37
N ARG A 71 -16.29 -17.28 -17.39
CA ARG A 71 -16.87 -16.97 -16.07
C ARG A 71 -16.17 -15.80 -15.39
N GLN A 72 -14.85 -15.70 -15.51
CA GLN A 72 -14.08 -14.59 -14.94
C GLN A 72 -14.38 -13.26 -15.63
N LEU A 73 -14.52 -13.24 -16.96
CA LEU A 73 -14.94 -12.04 -17.69
C LEU A 73 -16.34 -11.57 -17.26
N ASN A 74 -17.29 -12.49 -17.08
CA ASN A 74 -18.64 -12.14 -16.61
C ASN A 74 -18.63 -11.51 -15.20
N LEU A 75 -17.71 -11.92 -14.33
CA LEU A 75 -17.55 -11.29 -13.01
C LEU A 75 -17.02 -9.85 -13.15
N ILE A 76 -16.08 -9.63 -14.06
CA ILE A 76 -15.53 -8.29 -14.34
C ILE A 76 -16.62 -7.35 -14.85
N GLU A 77 -17.48 -7.81 -15.77
CA GLU A 77 -18.63 -7.02 -16.25
C GLU A 77 -19.59 -6.61 -15.12
N GLN A 78 -19.66 -7.40 -14.04
CA GLN A 78 -20.46 -7.09 -12.85
C GLN A 78 -19.75 -6.15 -11.85
N GLY A 79 -18.56 -5.64 -12.21
CA GLY A 79 -17.73 -4.81 -11.34
C GLY A 79 -17.00 -5.59 -10.24
N LEU A 80 -16.95 -6.92 -10.34
CA LEU A 80 -16.21 -7.77 -9.40
C LEU A 80 -14.79 -7.99 -9.93
N PRO A 81 -13.75 -7.76 -9.12
CA PRO A 81 -12.37 -8.03 -9.54
C PRO A 81 -12.20 -9.52 -9.82
N ALA A 82 -11.81 -9.88 -11.04
CA ALA A 82 -11.44 -11.25 -11.37
C ALA A 82 -9.93 -11.42 -11.25
N LEU A 83 -9.52 -12.08 -10.18
CA LEU A 83 -8.17 -12.56 -9.97
C LEU A 83 -8.22 -14.09 -10.01
N SER A 84 -7.37 -14.71 -10.83
CA SER A 84 -7.21 -16.15 -10.72
C SER A 84 -6.70 -16.54 -9.32
N PRO A 85 -7.03 -17.73 -8.80
CA PRO A 85 -6.61 -18.14 -7.45
C PRO A 85 -5.09 -18.08 -7.22
N SER A 86 -4.30 -18.41 -8.26
CA SER A 86 -2.84 -18.35 -8.21
C SER A 86 -2.33 -16.91 -8.12
N ILE A 87 -2.95 -15.97 -8.83
CA ILE A 87 -2.60 -14.55 -8.75
C ILE A 87 -3.01 -13.96 -7.39
N ALA A 88 -4.21 -14.27 -6.91
CA ALA A 88 -4.66 -13.86 -5.58
C ALA A 88 -3.69 -14.32 -4.48
N ARG A 89 -3.23 -15.57 -4.55
CA ARG A 89 -2.22 -16.10 -3.62
C ARG A 89 -0.91 -15.30 -3.68
N ARG A 90 -0.43 -14.96 -4.88
CA ARG A 90 0.81 -14.19 -5.06
C ARG A 90 0.70 -12.78 -4.52
N ILE A 91 -0.46 -12.13 -4.71
CA ILE A 91 -0.74 -10.82 -4.09
C ILE A 91 -0.67 -10.93 -2.57
N VAL A 92 -1.34 -11.93 -1.98
CA VAL A 92 -1.28 -12.15 -0.52
C VAL A 92 0.15 -12.42 -0.04
N GLU A 93 0.92 -13.25 -0.75
CA GLU A 93 2.31 -13.53 -0.41
C GLU A 93 3.21 -12.30 -0.56
N HIS A 94 2.99 -11.48 -1.58
CA HIS A 94 3.68 -10.21 -1.76
C HIS A 94 3.37 -9.29 -0.59
N PHE A 95 2.10 -9.05 -0.27
CA PHE A 95 1.71 -8.27 0.90
C PHE A 95 2.26 -8.87 2.20
N ARG A 96 2.39 -10.18 2.38
CA ARG A 96 3.03 -10.72 3.59
C ARG A 96 4.53 -10.39 3.69
N LYS A 97 5.22 -10.20 2.57
CA LYS A 97 6.64 -9.86 2.50
C LYS A 97 6.90 -8.35 2.51
N THR A 98 6.00 -7.58 1.90
CA THR A 98 6.13 -6.12 1.72
C THR A 98 5.21 -5.31 2.62
N ALA A 99 4.22 -5.94 3.27
CA ALA A 99 3.64 -5.37 4.46
C ALA A 99 4.76 -5.32 5.48
N ILE A 100 5.37 -4.14 5.53
CA ILE A 100 5.70 -3.55 6.80
C ILE A 100 4.35 -3.52 7.52
N ILE A 101 4.04 -4.60 8.24
CA ILE A 101 3.22 -4.45 9.43
C ILE A 101 4.08 -3.48 10.24
N HIS A 102 3.76 -2.19 10.15
CA HIS A 102 4.17 -1.29 11.20
C HIS A 102 3.48 -1.87 12.42
N ASP A 103 4.17 -2.76 13.12
CA ASP A 103 3.95 -2.91 14.54
C ASP A 103 4.16 -1.51 15.05
N GLU A 104 3.04 -0.81 15.29
CA GLU A 104 2.94 0.63 15.47
C GLU A 104 3.73 1.05 16.73
N GLY A 105 5.05 0.85 16.77
CA GLY A 105 5.82 0.84 17.99
C GLY A 105 7.10 -0.02 17.98
N SER A 106 7.33 -0.98 17.06
CA SER A 106 8.54 -1.84 17.09
C SER A 106 9.84 -1.08 16.81
N ASP A 107 9.79 -0.03 15.98
CA ASP A 107 10.96 0.72 15.53
C ASP A 107 11.40 1.84 16.48
N LEU A 108 10.58 2.11 17.51
CA LEU A 108 10.94 3.05 18.56
C LEU A 108 11.85 2.37 19.56
N THR A 109 13.00 2.99 19.83
CA THR A 109 13.84 2.64 20.97
C THR A 109 13.07 2.85 22.29
N PRO A 110 13.45 2.18 23.39
CA PRO A 110 12.82 2.41 24.69
C PRO A 110 12.74 3.90 25.06
N ARG A 111 13.80 4.66 24.77
CA ARG A 111 13.84 6.11 25.05
C ARG A 111 12.85 6.90 24.19
N GLU A 112 12.68 6.54 22.93
CA GLU A 112 11.69 7.17 22.05
C GLU A 112 10.26 6.88 22.51
N ARG A 113 9.99 5.68 23.05
CA ARG A 113 8.69 5.36 23.67
C ARG A 113 8.42 6.20 24.91
N ASP A 114 9.41 6.38 25.78
CA ASP A 114 9.29 7.26 26.95
C ASP A 114 8.94 8.70 26.53
N VAL A 115 9.67 9.24 25.55
CA VAL A 115 9.43 10.58 25.01
C VAL A 115 8.03 10.70 24.40
N LEU A 116 7.62 9.73 23.58
CA LEU A 116 6.30 9.69 22.96
C LEU A 116 5.16 9.66 24.01
N GLY A 117 5.30 8.85 25.07
CA GLY A 117 4.33 8.78 26.15
C GLY A 117 4.18 10.10 26.92
N LEU A 118 5.28 10.81 27.16
CA LEU A 118 5.26 12.12 27.84
C LEU A 118 4.64 13.21 26.97
N ILE A 119 5.07 13.34 25.71
CA ILE A 119 4.50 14.36 24.81
C ILE A 119 3.05 14.05 24.44
N GLY A 120 2.67 12.76 24.37
CA GLY A 120 1.30 12.31 24.13
C GLY A 120 0.35 12.63 25.28
N ARG A 121 0.88 12.76 26.51
CA ARG A 121 0.16 13.30 27.68
C ARG A 121 0.11 14.84 27.72
N GLY A 122 0.72 15.51 26.76
CA GLY A 122 0.71 16.98 26.64
C GLY A 122 1.85 17.70 27.35
N LEU A 123 2.83 16.99 27.93
CA LEU A 123 4.01 17.63 28.54
C LEU A 123 4.78 18.42 27.49
N ARG A 124 5.35 19.58 27.84
CA ARG A 124 6.21 20.37 26.95
C ARG A 124 7.60 19.75 26.87
N ASN A 125 8.41 20.18 25.90
CA ASN A 125 9.75 19.63 25.69
C ASN A 125 10.64 19.79 26.94
N ALA A 126 10.53 20.94 27.64
CA ALA A 126 11.19 21.19 28.93
C ALA A 126 10.76 20.21 30.03
N ASP A 127 9.46 19.96 30.17
CA ASP A 127 8.93 19.04 31.18
C ASP A 127 9.35 17.59 30.88
N THR A 128 9.30 17.18 29.61
CA THR A 128 9.80 15.87 29.15
C THR A 128 11.30 15.73 29.40
N ALA A 129 12.08 16.78 29.17
CA ALA A 129 13.52 16.79 29.40
C ALA A 129 13.84 16.59 30.89
N ASN A 130 13.15 17.34 31.77
CA ASN A 130 13.27 17.20 33.22
C ASN A 130 12.87 15.79 33.70
N ALA A 131 11.76 15.25 33.19
CA ALA A 131 11.26 13.93 33.58
C ALA A 131 12.23 12.79 33.17
N LEU A 132 13.00 12.96 32.11
CA LEU A 132 13.92 11.94 31.58
C LEU A 132 15.40 12.19 31.90
N GLY A 133 15.74 13.30 32.56
CA GLY A 133 17.13 13.69 32.80
C GLY A 133 17.90 14.01 31.52
N LEU A 134 17.24 14.61 30.53
CA LEU A 134 17.79 14.97 29.22
C LEU A 134 17.83 16.50 29.05
N SER A 135 18.50 16.98 28.00
CA SER A 135 18.35 18.37 27.56
C SER A 135 17.13 18.51 26.64
N GLU A 136 16.57 19.72 26.56
CA GLU A 136 15.47 20.04 25.64
C GLU A 136 15.83 19.77 24.17
N SER A 137 17.10 20.00 23.78
CA SER A 137 17.58 19.74 22.43
C SER A 137 17.63 18.24 22.10
N THR A 138 17.97 17.39 23.07
CA THR A 138 17.93 15.94 22.92
C THR A 138 16.49 15.44 22.79
N VAL A 139 15.56 15.97 23.59
CA VAL A 139 14.13 15.65 23.46
C VAL A 139 13.60 16.07 22.08
N ALA A 140 13.93 17.28 21.60
CA ALA A 140 13.52 17.73 20.28
C ALA A 140 14.06 16.82 19.16
N SER A 141 15.27 16.31 19.31
CA SER A 141 15.88 15.35 18.38
C SER A 141 15.14 14.01 18.38
N HIS A 142 14.78 13.49 19.56
CA HIS A 142 13.94 12.30 19.66
C HIS A 142 12.57 12.50 19.02
N ILE A 143 11.89 13.63 19.26
CA ILE A 143 10.60 13.94 18.63
C ILE A 143 10.71 13.90 17.11
N LYS A 144 11.77 14.50 16.53
CA LYS A 144 12.00 14.47 15.08
C LYS A 144 12.19 13.04 14.56
N SER A 145 12.96 12.22 15.27
CA SER A 145 13.15 10.79 14.93
C SER A 145 11.84 10.01 15.00
N ILE A 146 11.07 10.20 16.08
CA ILE A 146 9.75 9.59 16.27
C ILE A 146 8.80 9.97 15.13
N TYR A 147 8.74 11.25 14.77
CA TYR A 147 7.87 11.73 13.70
C TYR A 147 8.23 11.10 12.35
N ALA A 148 9.52 11.04 12.04
CA ALA A 148 10.00 10.38 10.83
C ALA A 148 9.69 8.87 10.82
N LYS A 149 9.90 8.17 11.94
CA LYS A 149 9.66 6.72 12.07
C LYS A 149 8.19 6.35 12.01
N LEU A 150 7.32 7.17 12.60
CA LEU A 150 5.88 6.92 12.67
C LEU A 150 5.10 7.56 11.51
N GLY A 151 5.76 8.31 10.63
CA GLY A 151 5.12 9.01 9.52
C GLY A 151 4.12 10.10 9.97
N ILE A 152 4.36 10.73 11.12
CA ILE A 152 3.49 11.77 11.68
C ILE A 152 4.14 13.15 11.59
N SER A 153 3.32 14.20 11.70
CA SER A 153 3.73 15.59 11.51
C SER A 153 3.29 16.53 12.63
N SER A 154 2.39 16.09 13.50
CA SER A 154 1.80 16.93 14.55
C SER A 154 1.82 16.30 15.94
N ARG A 155 1.75 17.16 16.97
CA ARG A 155 1.64 16.72 18.37
C ARG A 155 0.30 16.03 18.65
N ALA A 156 -0.75 16.39 17.91
CA ALA A 156 -2.05 15.74 18.00
C ALA A 156 -1.99 14.28 17.49
N GLU A 157 -1.32 14.05 16.36
CA GLU A 157 -1.05 12.71 15.85
C GLU A 157 -0.16 11.91 16.82
N ALA A 158 0.85 12.54 17.42
CA ALA A 158 1.68 11.90 18.44
C ALA A 158 0.87 11.45 19.66
N ALA A 159 -0.11 12.23 20.12
CA ALA A 159 -0.98 11.88 21.22
C ALA A 159 -1.91 10.70 20.90
N LEU A 160 -2.50 10.70 19.70
CA LEU A 160 -3.31 9.59 19.20
C LEU A 160 -2.47 8.30 19.17
N GLN A 161 -1.24 8.40 18.67
CA GLN A 161 -0.35 7.27 18.51
C GLN A 161 0.14 6.73 19.86
N ALA A 162 0.51 7.61 20.80
CA ALA A 162 0.85 7.24 22.16
C ALA A 162 -0.31 6.51 22.86
N ALA A 163 -1.56 6.94 22.64
CA ALA A 163 -2.75 6.29 23.20
C ALA A 163 -2.99 4.90 22.61
N ARG A 164 -2.86 4.74 21.28
CA ARG A 164 -2.96 3.43 20.61
C ARG A 164 -1.92 2.44 21.12
N MET A 165 -0.70 2.92 21.39
CA MET A 165 0.40 2.13 21.94
C MET A 165 0.29 1.87 23.47
N GLY A 166 -0.72 2.43 24.15
CA GLY A 166 -0.85 2.32 25.61
C GLY A 166 0.21 3.07 26.42
N LEU A 167 0.95 4.01 25.80
CA LEU A 167 2.06 4.75 26.43
C LEU A 167 1.61 5.96 27.26
N THR A 168 0.33 6.26 27.27
CA THR A 168 -0.25 7.40 28.01
C THR A 168 -0.72 7.03 29.43
N GLN A 169 -0.64 5.76 29.81
CA GLN A 169 -1.04 5.24 31.12
C GLN A 169 0.20 4.87 31.95
N SER A 170 0.74 5.80 32.74
CA SER A 170 1.74 5.56 33.80
C SER A 170 1.81 6.75 34.74
#